data_AF-A0A9X5XM47-F1
#
_entry.id   AF-A0A9X5XM47-F1
#
_cell.length_a   1.000
_cell.length_b   1.000
_cell.length_c   1.000
_cell.angle_alpha   90.00
_cell.angle_beta   90.00
_cell.angle_gamma   90.00
#
_symmetry.space_group_name_H-M   'P 1'
#
loop_
_entity.id
_entity.type
_entity.pdbx_description
1 polymer ?
#
loop_
_entity_poly.entity_id
_entity_poly.type
_entity_poly.pdbx_seq_one_letter_code
_entity_poly.pdbx_strand_id
1 'polypeptide(L)' 'MKQHKFKRMAHDLMDLIPNNRFQVDYKYDVIWFSHYHTNGVSVLQIDNTIHSEGEMLTNFELAKKVIKGECLIDE' A
#
# COMPACT_ATOMS: atom_id res chain seq x y z
N MET A 1 5.32 0.20 13.93
CA MET A 1 4.51 -1.00 14.26
C MET A 1 5.46 -2.20 14.50
N LYS A 2 5.06 -3.20 15.30
CA LYS A 2 5.88 -4.44 15.44
C LYS A 2 6.06 -5.12 14.08
N GLN A 3 7.28 -5.60 13.78
CA GLN A 3 7.64 -6.11 12.44
C GLN A 3 6.70 -7.21 11.91
N HIS A 4 6.31 -8.18 12.74
CA HIS A 4 5.40 -9.24 12.32
C HIS A 4 4.00 -8.73 11.91
N LYS A 5 3.51 -7.67 12.56
CA LYS A 5 2.23 -7.04 12.19
C LYS A 5 2.38 -6.25 10.88
N PHE A 6 3.49 -5.55 10.71
CA PHE A 6 3.77 -4.81 9.48
C PHE A 6 3.92 -5.74 8.27
N LYS A 7 4.63 -6.85 8.42
CA LYS A 7 4.71 -7.90 7.39
C LYS A 7 3.32 -8.46 7.05
N ARG A 8 2.46 -8.70 8.06
CA ARG A 8 1.09 -9.16 7.82
C ARG A 8 0.28 -8.15 7.02
N MET A 9 0.38 -6.86 7.35
CA MET A 9 -0.26 -5.78 6.61
C MET A 9 0.15 -5.78 5.13
N ALA A 10 1.42 -6.02 4.83
CA ALA A 10 1.90 -6.15 3.44
C ALA A 10 1.22 -7.32 2.70
N HIS A 11 1.17 -8.49 3.33
CA HIS A 11 0.51 -9.66 2.76
C HIS A 11 -0.99 -9.45 2.57
N ASP A 12 -1.66 -8.81 3.52
CA ASP A 12 -3.08 -8.48 3.41
C ASP A 12 -3.34 -7.57 2.19
N LEU A 13 -2.44 -6.62 1.87
CA LEU A 13 -2.55 -5.83 0.62
C LEU A 13 -2.30 -6.66 -0.63
N MET A 14 -1.30 -7.54 -0.62
CA MET A 14 -0.97 -8.42 -1.76
C MET A 14 -2.15 -9.33 -2.12
N ASP A 15 -2.83 -9.89 -1.12
CA ASP A 15 -3.97 -10.79 -1.31
C ASP A 15 -5.21 -10.08 -1.89
N LEU A 16 -5.29 -8.75 -1.74
CA LEU A 16 -6.39 -7.94 -2.27
C LEU A 16 -6.22 -7.56 -3.74
N ILE A 17 -5.05 -7.81 -4.35
CA ILE A 17 -4.73 -7.36 -5.71
C ILE A 17 -5.58 -8.11 -6.75
N PRO A 18 -6.50 -7.42 -7.46
CA PRO A 18 -7.45 -8.09 -8.34
C PRO A 18 -6.89 -8.35 -9.74
N ASN A 19 -5.86 -7.61 -10.15
CA ASN A 19 -5.28 -7.65 -11.49
C ASN A 19 -3.91 -6.93 -11.51
N ASN A 20 -3.27 -6.95 -12.66
CA ASN A 20 -1.95 -6.36 -12.89
C ASN A 20 -1.89 -4.82 -12.95
N ARG A 21 -3.02 -4.11 -12.74
CA ARG A 21 -2.98 -2.65 -12.55
C ARG A 21 -2.45 -2.24 -11.19
N PHE A 22 -2.33 -3.19 -10.26
CA PHE A 22 -1.79 -2.93 -8.94
C PHE A 22 -0.62 -3.86 -8.66
N GLN A 23 0.34 -3.37 -7.88
CA GLN A 23 1.45 -4.15 -7.38
C GLN A 23 1.77 -3.72 -5.95
N VAL A 24 2.12 -4.69 -5.12
CA VAL A 24 2.58 -4.48 -3.75
C VAL A 24 3.93 -5.14 -3.60
N ASP A 25 4.94 -4.35 -3.23
CA ASP A 25 6.27 -4.85 -2.88
C ASP A 25 6.53 -4.61 -1.39
N TYR A 26 7.16 -5.58 -0.72
CA TYR A 26 7.59 -5.45 0.67
C TYR A 26 9.06 -5.81 0.83
N LYS A 27 9.89 -4.80 1.14
CA LYS A 27 11.33 -4.92 1.38
C LYS A 27 11.78 -3.85 2.36
N TYR A 28 12.84 -4.13 3.11
CA TYR A 28 13.49 -3.13 4.00
C TYR A 28 12.53 -2.43 4.98
N ASP A 29 11.53 -3.15 5.50
CA ASP A 29 10.49 -2.58 6.36
C ASP A 29 9.66 -1.45 5.71
N VAL A 30 9.53 -1.50 4.39
CA VAL A 30 8.70 -0.60 3.59
C VAL A 30 7.79 -1.40 2.66
N ILE A 31 6.56 -0.93 2.52
CA ILE A 31 5.57 -1.40 1.55
C ILE A 31 5.46 -0.34 0.45
N TRP A 32 5.62 -0.74 -0.81
CA TRP A 32 5.32 0.10 -1.97
C TRP A 32 4.05 -0.44 -2.64
N PHE A 33 3.01 0.38 -2.63
CA PHE A 33 1.79 0.12 -3.38
C PHE A 33 1.80 0.95 -4.66
N SER A 34 1.88 0.28 -5.80
CA SER A 34 1.91 0.90 -7.13
C SER A 34 0.57 0.70 -7.83
N HIS A 35 0.02 1.78 -8.40
CA HIS A 35 -1.15 1.76 -9.28
C HIS A 35 -0.74 2.18 -10.69
N TYR A 36 -0.81 1.24 -11.63
CA TYR A 36 -0.48 1.44 -13.04
C TYR A 36 -1.69 1.93 -13.81
N HIS A 37 -1.50 3.06 -14.48
CA HIS A 37 -2.47 3.69 -15.37
C HIS A 37 -1.91 3.77 -16.79
N THR A 38 -2.76 4.09 -17.76
CA THR A 38 -2.35 4.23 -19.17
C THR A 38 -1.20 5.24 -19.35
N ASN A 39 -1.14 6.28 -18.50
CA ASN A 39 -0.23 7.41 -18.65
C ASN A 39 0.86 7.48 -17.56
N GLY A 40 1.02 6.46 -16.71
CA GLY A 40 2.02 6.50 -15.64
C GLY A 40 1.73 5.55 -14.49
N VAL A 41 2.46 5.77 -13.39
CA VAL A 41 2.32 5.01 -12.15
C VAL A 41 2.22 5.98 -10.97
N SER A 42 1.22 5.78 -10.12
CA SER A 42 1.14 6.43 -8.81
C SER A 42 1.62 5.44 -7.76
N VAL A 43 2.38 5.92 -6.77
CA VAL A 43 3.00 5.08 -5.74
C VAL A 43 2.68 5.63 -4.36
N LEU A 44 2.15 4.78 -3.51
CA LEU A 44 2.00 5.04 -2.08
C LEU A 44 3.04 4.21 -1.32
N GLN A 45 3.86 4.89 -0.51
CA GLN A 45 4.84 4.24 0.35
C GLN A 45 4.34 4.18 1.79
N ILE A 46 4.52 3.03 2.44
CA ILE A 46 4.28 2.85 3.87
C ILE A 46 5.59 2.38 4.49
N ASP A 47 6.20 3.20 5.34
CA ASP A 47 7.52 2.92 5.93
C ASP A 47 7.39 2.70 7.44
N ASN A 48 7.78 1.52 7.92
CA ASN A 48 7.65 1.14 9.33
C ASN A 48 8.74 1.72 10.24
N THR A 49 9.72 2.41 9.66
CA THR A 49 10.80 3.11 10.36
C THR A 49 10.57 4.62 10.43
N ILE A 50 9.84 5.18 9.45
CA ILE A 50 9.57 6.62 9.35
C ILE A 50 8.16 6.97 9.82
N HIS A 51 7.14 6.24 9.37
CA HIS A 51 5.75 6.58 9.65
C HIS A 51 5.33 6.11 11.04
N SER A 52 4.49 6.92 11.68
CA SER A 52 3.76 6.52 12.88
C SER A 52 2.80 5.37 12.58
N GLU A 53 2.41 4.62 13.62
CA GLU A 53 1.43 3.54 13.45
C GLU A 53 0.09 4.04 12.89
N GLY A 54 -0.33 5.25 13.26
CA GLY A 54 -1.53 5.89 12.70
C GLY A 54 -1.42 6.18 11.21
N GLU A 55 -0.31 6.80 10.77
CA GLU A 55 -0.07 7.09 9.34
C GLU A 55 -0.01 5.81 8.51
N MET A 56 0.63 4.75 9.03
CA MET A 56 0.67 3.46 8.34
C MET A 56 -0.72 2.86 8.15
N LEU A 57 -1.57 2.90 9.18
CA LEU A 57 -2.94 2.40 9.10
C LEU A 57 -3.79 3.24 8.15
N THR A 58 -3.63 4.57 8.15
CA THR A 58 -4.29 5.46 7.21
C THR A 58 -3.89 5.15 5.76
N ASN A 59 -2.60 4.98 5.49
CA ASN A 59 -2.12 4.65 4.14
C ASN A 59 -2.53 3.24 3.71
N PHE A 60 -2.57 2.28 4.64
CA PHE A 60 -3.10 0.94 4.37
C PHE A 60 -4.58 0.98 3.97
N GLU A 61 -5.42 1.74 4.68
CA GLU A 61 -6.81 1.92 4.30
C GLU A 61 -6.97 2.68 2.98
N LEU A 62 -6.13 3.68 2.71
CA LEU A 62 -6.10 4.37 1.42
C LEU A 62 -5.81 3.39 0.28
N ALA A 63 -4.78 2.56 0.40
CA ALA A 63 -4.45 1.55 -0.62
C ALA A 63 -5.63 0.61 -0.88
N LYS A 64 -6.34 0.16 0.16
CA LYS A 64 -7.54 -0.68 0.03
C LYS A 64 -8.66 0.02 -0.73
N LYS A 65 -8.90 1.30 -0.45
CA LYS A 65 -9.92 2.10 -1.16
C LYS A 65 -9.55 2.27 -2.64
N VAL A 66 -8.28 2.53 -2.93
CA VAL A 66 -7.78 2.66 -4.31
C VAL A 66 -7.96 1.35 -5.09
N ILE A 67 -7.64 0.19 -4.47
CA ILE A 67 -7.86 -1.13 -5.08
C ILE A 67 -9.33 -1.35 -5.46
N LYS A 68 -10.25 -0.90 -4.60
CA LYS A 68 -11.70 -0.99 -4.83
C LYS A 68 -12.24 0.07 -5.81
N GLY A 69 -11.41 1.02 -6.24
CA GLY A 69 -11.83 2.14 -7.08
C GLY A 69 -12.64 3.19 -6.34
N GLU A 70 -12.54 3.26 -5.01
CA GLU A 70 -13.28 4.22 -4.18
C GLU A 70 -12.63 5.63 -4.16
N CYS A 71 -11.30 5.72 -4.37
CA CYS A 71 -10.56 7.00 -4.44
C CYS A 71 -9.25 6.86 -5.25
N LEU A 72 -8.53 7.97 -5.41
CA LEU A 72 -7.18 8.02 -6.01
C LEU A 72 -6.10 8.13 -4.92
N ILE A 73 -4.83 7.90 -5.30
CA ILE A 73 -3.69 8.05 -4.36
C ILE A 73 -3.42 9.54 -4.04
N ASP A 74 -3.74 10.44 -4.98
CA ASP A 74 -3.39 11.87 -4.91
C ASP A 74 -4.59 12.78 -4.51
N GLU A 75 -5.57 12.28 -3.75
CA GLU A 75 -6.64 13.13 -3.18
C GLU A 75 -6.19 13.94 -1.96
#